data_AF-A0A0B1NZL4-F1
#
_entry.id   AF-A0A0B1NZL4-F1
#
_cell.length_a   1.000
_cell.length_b   1.000
_cell.length_c   1.000
_cell.angle_alpha   90.00
_cell.angle_beta   90.00
_cell.angle_gamma   90.00
#
_symmetry.space_group_name_H-M   'P 1'
#
loop_
_entity.id
_entity.type
_entity.pdbx_description
1 polymer ?
#
loop_
_entity_poly.entity_id
_entity_poly.type
_entity_poly.pdbx_seq_one_letter_code
_entity_poly.pdbx_strand_id
1 'polypeptide(L)'
;MILLSAGDMIILNWRLKKKKLTQSEAISVVLDKGGPYMILMDPFGQLKRVIVRTYDYDFVDCIASSTEIPAYVSHSNGEVSTKSKGITRSGFDCNGIFFDEKELHLARNLARESGKSRHNVYPMEHFSPPCDSPCLLWPLKPSGSMIRNGNLAPYRLVMSLDFQILFVALKGREKMKKCEKRTIAGGNINHDQSSFRCGKMVFHNSELLPVVDKACKNIMLHLKKYPMSYEGENFQVPGPYLIYPLMKDKEYIRGWPGLYFIVMNYDCVLAGVLMTRKKYILQTNSASRKVSKTSVKCVAFQLDE
;
A
#
# COMPACT_ATOMS: atom_id res chain seq x y z
N MET A 1 4.30 0.26 -57.46
CA MET A 1 3.37 -0.86 -57.75
C MET A 1 4.09 -2.16 -57.44
N ILE A 2 3.94 -2.64 -56.21
CA ILE A 2 4.09 -4.04 -55.80
C ILE A 2 2.94 -4.23 -54.82
N LEU A 3 2.06 -5.19 -55.13
CA LEU A 3 0.90 -5.58 -54.33
C LEU A 3 1.31 -6.76 -53.46
N LEU A 4 1.17 -6.63 -52.14
CA LEU A 4 1.07 -7.75 -51.20
C LEU A 4 -0.07 -7.44 -50.23
N SER A 5 -0.97 -8.40 -50.05
CA SER A 5 -2.18 -8.31 -49.24
C SER A 5 -2.07 -9.08 -47.94
N ALA A 6 -2.86 -8.61 -46.97
CA ALA A 6 -3.48 -9.33 -45.85
C ALA A 6 -2.61 -9.64 -44.62
N GLY A 7 -2.85 -8.85 -43.58
CA GLY A 7 -2.42 -9.01 -42.20
C GLY A 7 -2.37 -7.63 -41.57
N ASP A 8 -3.42 -7.24 -40.84
CA ASP A 8 -3.62 -5.89 -40.29
C ASP A 8 -2.42 -5.44 -39.44
N MET A 9 -1.46 -4.80 -40.11
CA MET A 9 -0.36 -4.09 -39.50
C MET A 9 -0.68 -2.60 -39.65
N ILE A 10 -1.12 -1.99 -38.55
CA ILE A 10 -1.31 -0.54 -38.49
C ILE A 10 0.07 0.10 -38.61
N ILE A 11 0.45 0.47 -39.84
CA ILE A 11 1.63 1.30 -40.09
C ILE A 11 1.25 2.73 -39.71
N LEU A 12 1.51 3.10 -38.46
CA LEU A 12 1.51 4.51 -38.06
C LEU A 12 2.71 5.18 -38.72
N ASN A 13 2.43 6.06 -39.67
CA ASN A 13 3.44 6.79 -40.43
C ASN A 13 4.00 7.91 -39.53
N TRP A 14 5.14 7.67 -38.87
CA TRP A 14 5.77 8.63 -37.97
C TRP A 14 6.72 9.57 -38.71
N ARG A 15 6.40 10.86 -38.73
CA ARG A 15 7.25 11.92 -39.27
C ARG A 15 8.30 12.33 -38.23
N LEU A 16 9.45 11.66 -38.23
CA LEU A 16 10.60 12.00 -37.39
C LEU A 16 11.17 13.38 -37.75
N LYS A 17 11.00 14.39 -36.89
CA LYS A 17 11.82 15.61 -36.94
C LYS A 17 13.20 15.29 -36.36
N LYS A 18 14.20 15.10 -37.24
CA LYS A 18 15.61 14.98 -36.83
C LYS A 18 16.06 16.28 -36.16
N LYS A 19 16.31 16.24 -34.85
CA LYS A 19 17.15 17.22 -34.16
C LYS A 19 18.53 16.57 -34.03
N LYS A 20 19.57 17.21 -34.55
CA LYS A 20 20.97 16.73 -34.51
C LYS A 20 21.41 16.59 -33.05
N LEU A 21 21.34 15.38 -32.49
CA LEU A 21 22.18 14.97 -31.36
C LEU A 21 23.46 14.38 -31.95
N THR A 22 24.60 14.92 -31.55
CA THR A 22 25.92 14.40 -31.92
C THR A 22 26.16 13.04 -31.26
N GLN A 23 26.06 11.99 -32.09
CA GLN A 23 26.80 10.72 -32.07
C GLN A 23 26.92 9.94 -30.75
N SER A 24 25.82 9.32 -30.34
CA SER A 24 25.74 7.85 -30.22
C SER A 24 24.29 7.43 -30.50
N GLU A 25 24.12 6.37 -31.28
CA GLU A 25 22.85 5.99 -31.92
C GLU A 25 21.87 5.40 -30.90
N ALA A 26 21.08 6.26 -30.26
CA ALA A 26 19.95 5.83 -29.45
C ALA A 26 18.65 6.34 -30.06
N ILE A 27 17.70 5.43 -30.31
CA ILE A 27 16.37 5.77 -30.80
C ILE A 27 15.50 6.06 -29.57
N SER A 28 15.10 7.32 -29.40
CA SER A 28 14.10 7.71 -28.40
C SER A 28 12.71 7.46 -28.98
N VAL A 29 11.93 6.58 -28.33
CA VAL A 29 10.51 6.40 -28.64
C VAL A 29 9.70 7.18 -27.61
N VAL A 30 9.01 8.22 -28.07
CA VAL A 30 8.07 8.99 -27.26
C VAL A 30 6.68 8.43 -27.50
N LEU A 31 6.04 7.90 -26.46
CA LEU A 31 4.66 7.41 -26.55
C LEU A 31 3.70 8.60 -26.70
N ASP A 32 2.82 8.54 -27.70
CA ASP A 32 2.02 9.65 -28.27
C ASP A 32 1.03 10.36 -27.32
N LYS A 33 1.02 9.99 -26.03
CA LYS A 33 0.09 10.56 -25.03
C LYS A 33 0.80 11.18 -23.83
N GLY A 34 2.04 11.64 -23.99
CA GLY A 34 2.70 12.51 -23.01
C GLY A 34 2.85 11.88 -21.61
N GLY A 35 2.94 10.55 -21.54
CA GLY A 35 3.17 9.85 -20.28
C GLY A 35 4.54 10.23 -19.67
N PRO A 36 4.73 10.07 -18.36
CA PRO A 36 5.97 10.47 -17.70
C PRO A 36 7.14 9.52 -18.02
N TYR A 37 6.95 8.47 -18.82
CA TYR A 37 7.97 7.47 -19.12
C TYR A 37 8.54 7.65 -20.53
N MET A 38 9.86 7.67 -20.62
CA MET A 38 10.64 7.62 -21.85
C MET A 38 11.42 6.32 -21.90
N ILE A 39 11.25 5.55 -22.97
CA ILE A 39 11.93 4.28 -23.15
C ILE A 39 13.04 4.48 -24.18
N LEU A 40 14.28 4.15 -23.79
CA LEU A 40 15.43 4.18 -24.67
C LEU A 40 15.72 2.76 -25.15
N MET A 41 15.62 2.58 -26.47
CA MET A 41 15.95 1.32 -27.13
C MET A 41 17.16 1.51 -28.04
N ASP A 42 17.94 0.45 -28.20
CA ASP A 42 18.99 0.42 -29.21
C ASP A 42 18.41 0.18 -30.61
N PRO A 43 19.22 0.28 -31.69
CA PRO A 43 18.75 0.05 -33.06
C PRO A 43 18.21 -1.36 -33.33
N PHE A 44 18.49 -2.33 -32.45
CA PHE A 44 17.99 -3.71 -32.56
C PHE A 44 16.67 -3.91 -31.79
N GLY A 45 16.13 -2.85 -31.18
CA GLY A 45 14.90 -2.90 -30.40
C GLY A 45 15.09 -3.43 -28.97
N GLN A 46 16.32 -3.55 -28.47
CA GLN A 46 16.55 -3.97 -27.08
C GLN A 46 16.40 -2.77 -26.14
N LEU A 47 15.73 -3.01 -25.00
CA LEU A 47 15.57 -2.02 -23.95
C LEU A 47 16.93 -1.70 -23.30
N LYS A 48 17.42 -0.47 -23.47
CA LYS A 48 18.64 0.00 -22.81
C LYS A 48 18.36 0.70 -21.49
N ARG A 49 17.31 1.52 -21.44
CA ARG A 49 17.06 2.42 -20.31
C ARG A 49 15.60 2.85 -20.24
N VAL A 50 15.09 3.08 -19.03
CA VAL A 50 13.80 3.73 -18.81
C VAL A 50 14.05 5.00 -18.03
N ILE A 51 13.61 6.14 -18.54
CA ILE A 51 13.76 7.45 -17.92
C ILE A 51 12.37 7.97 -17.54
N VAL A 52 12.21 8.47 -16.33
CA VAL A 52 10.96 9.04 -15.84
C VAL A 52 11.08 10.54 -15.70
N ARG A 53 10.15 11.27 -16.31
CA ARG A 53 9.95 12.70 -16.12
C ARG A 53 9.17 12.92 -14.82
N THR A 54 9.76 13.65 -13.89
CA THR A 54 9.10 14.04 -12.65
C THR A 54 8.17 15.24 -12.88
N TYR A 55 7.32 15.56 -11.90
CA TYR A 55 6.45 16.74 -11.96
C TYR A 55 7.21 18.06 -12.02
N ASP A 56 8.44 18.08 -11.52
CA ASP A 56 9.32 19.26 -11.54
C ASP A 56 10.08 19.39 -12.87
N TYR A 57 9.71 18.59 -13.88
CA TYR A 57 10.36 18.52 -15.20
C TYR A 57 11.80 17.99 -15.20
N ASP A 58 12.26 17.39 -14.10
CA ASP A 58 13.51 16.65 -14.04
C ASP A 58 13.36 15.23 -14.60
N PHE A 59 14.50 14.59 -14.92
CA PHE A 59 14.56 13.24 -15.45
C PHE A 59 15.31 12.33 -14.48
N VAL A 60 14.69 11.22 -14.11
CA VAL A 60 15.29 10.19 -13.25
C VAL A 60 15.49 8.92 -14.06
N ASP A 61 16.67 8.34 -13.97
CA ASP A 61 16.97 7.05 -14.57
C ASP A 61 16.46 5.89 -13.72
N CYS A 62 15.75 4.95 -14.34
CA CYS A 62 15.33 3.71 -13.69
C CYS A 62 16.35 2.61 -13.94
N ILE A 63 16.89 2.07 -12.84
CA ILE A 63 17.75 0.89 -12.87
C ILE A 63 16.84 -0.35 -12.79
N ALA A 64 17.05 -1.32 -13.68
CA ALA A 64 16.36 -2.61 -13.61
C ALA A 64 16.77 -3.34 -12.32
N SER A 65 15.80 -3.77 -11.52
CA SER A 65 16.07 -4.60 -10.34
C SER A 65 16.44 -6.00 -10.80
N SER A 66 17.74 -6.32 -10.86
CA SER A 66 18.21 -7.67 -11.19
C SER A 66 17.80 -8.63 -10.07
N THR A 67 16.70 -9.35 -10.27
CA THR A 67 16.29 -10.44 -9.39
C THR A 67 16.85 -11.75 -9.94
N GLU A 68 18.17 -11.88 -9.97
CA GLU A 68 18.79 -13.21 -9.90
C GLU A 68 19.01 -13.50 -8.43
N ILE A 69 18.07 -14.26 -7.85
CA ILE A 69 18.16 -14.80 -6.50
C ILE A 69 19.21 -15.92 -6.57
N PRO A 70 20.33 -15.85 -5.84
CA PRO A 70 21.21 -17.00 -5.70
C PRO A 70 20.43 -18.11 -5.00
N ALA A 71 20.30 -19.27 -5.65
CA ALA A 71 19.79 -20.47 -5.01
C ALA A 71 20.83 -20.94 -3.98
N TYR A 72 20.78 -20.42 -2.76
CA TYR A 72 21.61 -20.91 -1.67
C TYR A 72 20.86 -21.92 -0.81
N VAL A 73 21.50 -23.07 -0.70
CA VAL A 73 21.12 -24.26 0.05
C VAL A 73 21.06 -23.94 1.54
N SER A 74 19.92 -24.20 2.19
CA SER A 74 19.80 -24.15 3.66
C SER A 74 19.73 -25.55 4.24
N HIS A 75 20.86 -26.00 4.78
CA HIS A 75 20.90 -27.05 5.81
C HIS A 75 21.16 -26.36 7.16
N SER A 76 20.21 -26.41 8.08
CA SER A 76 20.51 -26.34 9.52
C SER A 76 19.39 -26.93 10.37
N ASN A 77 19.84 -27.67 11.39
CA ASN A 77 19.05 -28.52 12.26
C ASN A 77 18.49 -27.73 13.46
N GLY A 78 17.22 -27.99 13.77
CA GLY A 78 16.74 -28.27 15.13
C GLY A 78 16.95 -27.22 16.21
N GLU A 79 16.31 -26.06 16.11
CA GLU A 79 16.01 -25.22 17.27
C GLU A 79 14.49 -25.12 17.44
N VAL A 80 14.02 -25.44 18.65
CA VAL A 80 12.59 -25.51 19.03
C VAL A 80 12.06 -24.08 19.16
N SER A 81 11.78 -23.47 18.02
CA SER A 81 10.99 -22.24 17.95
C SER A 81 9.53 -22.60 18.19
N THR A 82 8.94 -22.07 19.26
CA THR A 82 7.51 -22.07 19.53
C THR A 82 6.79 -21.25 18.45
N LYS A 83 6.66 -21.83 17.25
CA LYS A 83 5.93 -21.27 16.12
C LYS A 83 4.50 -21.01 16.57
N SER A 84 4.19 -19.76 16.86
CA SER A 84 2.81 -19.31 16.95
C SER A 84 2.19 -19.59 15.58
N LYS A 85 1.37 -20.65 15.51
CA LYS A 85 0.60 -21.00 14.32
C LYS A 85 -0.36 -19.84 14.09
N GLY A 86 0.06 -18.86 13.29
CA GLY A 86 -0.74 -17.65 13.13
C GLY A 86 -2.10 -18.03 12.53
N ILE A 87 -3.12 -17.33 13.01
CA ILE A 87 -4.50 -17.61 12.65
C ILE A 87 -4.74 -16.96 11.29
N THR A 88 -5.04 -17.75 10.28
CA THR A 88 -5.48 -17.22 8.98
C THR A 88 -6.78 -16.45 9.15
N ARG A 89 -6.84 -15.23 8.61
CA ARG A 89 -7.96 -14.30 8.75
C ARG A 89 -8.58 -14.03 7.38
N SER A 90 -9.84 -14.38 7.20
CA SER A 90 -10.64 -14.03 6.03
C SER A 90 -11.42 -12.74 6.27
N GLY A 91 -11.70 -11.99 5.20
CA GLY A 91 -12.39 -10.72 5.30
C GLY A 91 -12.52 -9.97 3.98
N PHE A 92 -12.75 -8.67 4.06
CA PHE A 92 -12.85 -7.78 2.90
C PHE A 92 -11.91 -6.58 3.04
N ASP A 93 -11.13 -6.32 2.00
CA ASP A 93 -10.25 -5.15 1.88
C ASP A 93 -10.95 -4.03 1.09
N CYS A 94 -11.20 -2.93 1.79
CA CYS A 94 -11.77 -1.72 1.24
C CYS A 94 -10.73 -0.60 1.21
N ASN A 95 -9.92 -0.55 0.16
CA ASN A 95 -8.93 0.51 -0.06
C ASN A 95 -7.91 0.62 1.10
N GLY A 96 -7.37 -0.52 1.54
CA GLY A 96 -6.43 -0.59 2.65
C GLY A 96 -7.12 -0.60 4.02
N ILE A 97 -8.42 -0.86 4.09
CA ILE A 97 -9.09 -1.15 5.36
C ILE A 97 -9.63 -2.56 5.28
N PHE A 98 -9.04 -3.45 6.07
CA PHE A 98 -9.46 -4.84 6.15
C PHE A 98 -10.52 -5.03 7.23
N PHE A 99 -11.67 -5.57 6.86
CA PHE A 99 -12.75 -5.96 7.76
C PHE A 99 -12.74 -7.47 7.93
N ASP A 100 -12.40 -7.93 9.13
CA ASP A 100 -12.32 -9.35 9.47
C ASP A 100 -13.70 -10.01 9.49
N GLU A 101 -13.78 -11.26 9.06
CA GLU A 101 -15.04 -12.01 9.03
C GLU A 101 -15.71 -12.10 10.41
N LYS A 102 -14.94 -12.17 11.51
CA LYS A 102 -15.50 -12.14 12.88
C LYS A 102 -16.18 -10.80 13.17
N GLU A 103 -15.59 -9.69 12.75
CA GLU A 103 -16.18 -8.36 12.90
C GLU A 103 -17.44 -8.19 12.06
N LEU A 104 -17.44 -8.74 10.83
CA LEU A 104 -18.59 -8.69 9.94
C LEU A 104 -19.76 -9.51 10.48
N HIS A 105 -19.51 -10.67 11.09
CA HIS A 105 -20.53 -11.45 11.78
C HIS A 105 -21.12 -10.72 12.99
N LEU A 106 -20.29 -10.03 13.77
CA LEU A 106 -20.75 -9.18 14.87
C LEU A 106 -21.64 -8.05 14.33
N ALA A 107 -21.20 -7.34 13.28
CA ALA A 107 -21.96 -6.27 12.66
C ALA A 107 -23.30 -6.75 12.07
N ARG A 108 -23.33 -7.92 11.43
CA ARG A 108 -24.56 -8.57 10.96
C ARG A 108 -25.55 -8.82 12.11
N ASN A 109 -25.06 -9.37 13.22
CA ASN A 109 -25.91 -9.67 14.36
C ASN A 109 -26.51 -8.38 14.95
N LEU A 110 -25.71 -7.31 15.05
CA LEU A 110 -26.18 -5.98 15.47
C LEU A 110 -27.23 -5.43 14.50
N ALA A 111 -27.03 -5.58 13.19
CA ALA A 111 -28.01 -5.16 12.18
C ALA A 111 -29.34 -5.89 12.35
N ARG A 112 -29.31 -7.20 12.59
CA ARG A 112 -30.51 -8.01 12.80
C ARG A 112 -31.29 -7.60 14.05
N GLU A 113 -30.60 -7.33 15.15
CA GLU A 113 -31.26 -6.82 16.36
C GLU A 113 -31.81 -5.41 16.16
N SER A 114 -31.08 -4.56 15.44
CA SER A 114 -31.50 -3.18 15.15
C SER A 114 -32.76 -3.12 14.28
N GLY A 115 -32.89 -4.01 13.29
CA GLY A 115 -34.05 -4.08 12.39
C GLY A 115 -35.36 -4.50 13.07
N LYS A 116 -35.32 -5.05 14.29
CA LYS A 116 -36.52 -5.33 15.10
C LYS A 116 -37.15 -4.06 15.68
N SER A 117 -36.38 -2.96 15.78
CA SER A 117 -36.86 -1.69 16.30
C SER A 117 -37.39 -0.81 15.18
N ARG A 118 -38.60 -0.26 15.37
CA ARG A 118 -39.24 0.66 14.41
C ARG A 118 -38.58 2.03 14.32
N HIS A 119 -37.71 2.38 15.28
CA HIS A 119 -37.07 3.70 15.35
C HIS A 119 -35.68 3.76 14.70
N ASN A 120 -35.14 2.62 14.27
CA ASN A 120 -33.80 2.57 13.70
C ASN A 120 -33.85 2.80 12.18
N VAL A 121 -32.98 3.66 11.68
CA VAL A 121 -32.82 3.93 10.23
C VAL A 121 -32.10 2.77 9.52
N TYR A 122 -31.46 1.88 10.27
CA TYR A 122 -30.67 0.78 9.75
C TYR A 122 -31.14 -0.57 10.34
N PRO A 123 -30.96 -1.68 9.61
CA PRO A 123 -30.44 -1.76 8.23
C PRO A 123 -31.40 -1.11 7.22
N MET A 124 -30.83 -0.55 6.15
CA MET A 124 -31.58 0.15 5.11
C MET A 124 -31.63 -0.72 3.85
N GLU A 125 -32.83 -0.93 3.29
CA GLU A 125 -32.97 -1.64 2.01
C GLU A 125 -32.34 -0.85 0.86
N HIS A 126 -31.78 -1.58 -0.11
CA HIS A 126 -31.12 -1.01 -1.28
C HIS A 126 -31.37 -1.90 -2.51
N PHE A 127 -31.73 -1.26 -3.62
CA PHE A 127 -32.20 -1.93 -4.84
C PHE A 127 -31.32 -1.67 -6.06
N SER A 128 -30.21 -0.95 -5.89
CA SER A 128 -29.34 -0.56 -6.99
C SER A 128 -28.03 -1.35 -6.98
N PRO A 129 -27.26 -1.34 -8.09
CA PRO A 129 -25.89 -1.83 -8.08
C PRO A 129 -25.10 -1.26 -6.89
N PRO A 130 -24.22 -2.05 -6.25
CA PRO A 130 -23.67 -3.31 -6.72
C PRO A 130 -24.44 -4.57 -6.27
N CYS A 131 -25.67 -4.46 -5.78
CA CYS A 131 -26.51 -5.62 -5.47
C CYS A 131 -27.23 -6.10 -6.73
N ASP A 132 -27.24 -7.43 -6.95
CA ASP A 132 -27.94 -8.06 -8.08
C ASP A 132 -29.43 -8.35 -7.74
N SER A 133 -29.77 -8.25 -6.45
CA SER A 133 -31.11 -8.37 -5.88
C SER A 133 -31.30 -7.35 -4.75
N PRO A 134 -32.53 -7.12 -4.25
CA PRO A 134 -32.73 -6.31 -3.04
C PRO A 134 -31.82 -6.78 -1.90
N CYS A 135 -31.15 -5.82 -1.25
CA CYS A 135 -30.15 -6.09 -0.23
C CYS A 135 -30.29 -5.11 0.95
N LEU A 136 -29.70 -5.46 2.09
CA LEU A 136 -29.66 -4.65 3.29
C LEU A 136 -28.28 -3.99 3.43
N LEU A 137 -28.27 -2.70 3.72
CA LEU A 137 -27.07 -1.93 4.01
C LEU A 137 -26.97 -1.65 5.50
N TRP A 138 -25.81 -1.97 6.08
CA TRP A 138 -25.47 -1.65 7.45
C TRP A 138 -24.17 -0.84 7.51
N PRO A 139 -24.13 0.32 8.18
CA PRO A 139 -22.91 1.12 8.29
C PRO A 139 -21.81 0.37 9.03
N LEU A 140 -20.60 0.36 8.46
CA LEU A 140 -19.40 -0.14 9.12
C LEU A 140 -18.48 1.01 9.49
N LYS A 141 -17.85 0.89 10.66
CA LYS A 141 -16.77 1.78 11.07
C LYS A 141 -15.45 1.03 11.00
N PRO A 142 -14.40 1.63 10.40
CA PRO A 142 -13.04 1.20 10.63
C PRO A 142 -12.78 1.38 12.13
N SER A 143 -12.68 0.28 12.91
CA SER A 143 -12.35 0.15 14.36
C SER A 143 -13.29 -0.75 15.14
N GLY A 144 -14.40 -1.18 14.54
CA GLY A 144 -15.47 -1.82 15.32
C GLY A 144 -16.09 -0.91 16.39
N SER A 145 -15.75 0.39 16.42
CA SER A 145 -16.37 1.33 17.36
C SER A 145 -17.87 1.48 17.08
N MET A 146 -18.65 1.71 18.14
CA MET A 146 -20.10 1.91 18.00
C MET A 146 -20.40 3.12 17.13
N ILE A 147 -21.45 3.00 16.30
CA ILE A 147 -21.96 4.12 15.51
C ILE A 147 -22.57 5.13 16.50
N ARG A 148 -22.03 6.35 16.49
CA ARG A 148 -22.61 7.49 17.22
C ARG A 148 -23.35 8.32 16.19
N ASN A 149 -24.44 8.95 16.60
CA ASN A 149 -25.25 9.83 15.76
C ASN A 149 -24.34 10.89 15.09
N GLY A 150 -24.36 10.97 13.75
CA GLY A 150 -23.52 11.89 12.98
C GLY A 150 -23.06 11.32 11.63
N ASN A 151 -21.94 11.84 11.11
CA ASN A 151 -21.35 11.43 9.83
C ASN A 151 -21.06 9.93 9.80
N LEU A 152 -21.84 9.22 9.00
CA LEU A 152 -21.64 7.80 8.76
C LEU A 152 -20.36 7.62 7.95
N ALA A 153 -19.47 6.73 8.42
CA ALA A 153 -18.30 6.30 7.65
C ALA A 153 -18.76 5.77 6.27
N PRO A 154 -17.93 5.82 5.21
CA PRO A 154 -18.36 5.44 3.87
C PRO A 154 -18.51 3.92 3.67
N TYR A 155 -18.13 3.09 4.64
CA TYR A 155 -18.17 1.63 4.50
C TYR A 155 -19.55 1.08 4.84
N ARG A 156 -20.05 0.14 4.03
CA ARG A 156 -21.34 -0.54 4.22
C ARG A 156 -21.12 -2.04 4.18
N LEU A 157 -21.58 -2.74 5.21
CA LEU A 157 -21.83 -4.16 5.15
C LEU A 157 -23.09 -4.37 4.31
N VAL A 158 -22.98 -5.16 3.26
CA VAL A 158 -24.08 -5.51 2.36
C VAL A 158 -24.51 -6.93 2.67
N MET A 159 -25.80 -7.10 2.96
CA MET A 159 -26.40 -8.38 3.34
C MET A 159 -27.61 -8.71 2.46
N SER A 160 -27.98 -9.97 2.38
CA SER A 160 -29.29 -10.36 1.85
C SER A 160 -30.41 -9.92 2.82
N LEU A 161 -31.67 -10.02 2.38
CA LEU A 161 -32.84 -9.79 3.25
C LEU A 161 -32.87 -10.77 4.45
N ASP A 162 -32.29 -11.97 4.30
CA ASP A 162 -32.10 -12.94 5.38
C ASP A 162 -30.84 -12.68 6.23
N PHE A 163 -30.26 -11.49 6.13
CA PHE A 163 -29.04 -11.08 6.83
C PHE A 163 -27.80 -11.91 6.50
N GLN A 164 -27.75 -12.64 5.38
CA GLN A 164 -26.51 -13.31 4.97
C GLN A 164 -25.50 -12.27 4.48
N ILE A 165 -24.24 -12.36 4.92
CA ILE A 165 -23.20 -11.40 4.49
C ILE A 165 -22.86 -11.68 3.03
N LEU A 166 -23.10 -10.69 2.16
CA LEU A 166 -22.78 -10.78 0.74
C LEU A 166 -21.37 -10.24 0.48
N PHE A 167 -21.13 -8.97 0.85
CA PHE A 167 -19.84 -8.29 0.69
C PHE A 167 -19.78 -7.01 1.53
N VAL A 168 -18.61 -6.38 1.57
CA VAL A 168 -18.46 -5.00 2.04
C VAL A 168 -18.38 -4.07 0.83
N ALA A 169 -18.97 -2.88 0.93
CA ALA A 169 -18.92 -1.86 -0.11
C ALA A 169 -18.46 -0.50 0.42
N LEU A 170 -17.72 0.23 -0.40
CA LEU A 170 -17.37 1.62 -0.17
C LEU A 170 -18.41 2.52 -0.88
N LYS A 171 -19.15 3.31 -0.11
CA LYS A 171 -20.12 4.30 -0.60
C LYS A 171 -19.39 5.58 -1.00
N GLY A 172 -19.29 5.81 -2.32
CA GLY A 172 -18.87 7.09 -2.88
C GLY A 172 -20.04 8.08 -2.99
N ARG A 173 -19.81 9.22 -3.67
CA ARG A 173 -20.85 10.23 -3.92
C ARG A 173 -21.95 9.71 -4.85
N GLU A 174 -21.57 9.02 -5.91
CA GLU A 174 -22.48 8.60 -6.98
C GLU A 174 -22.71 7.08 -7.01
N LYS A 175 -21.70 6.30 -6.63
CA LYS A 175 -21.72 4.84 -6.73
C LYS A 175 -21.13 4.16 -5.52
N MET A 176 -21.61 2.96 -5.26
CA MET A 176 -21.03 2.02 -4.32
C MET A 176 -20.07 1.08 -5.05
N LYS A 177 -18.88 0.85 -4.48
CA LYS A 177 -17.87 -0.07 -5.02
C LYS A 177 -17.74 -1.28 -4.11
N LYS A 178 -17.85 -2.51 -4.64
CA LYS A 178 -17.58 -3.74 -3.87
C LYS A 178 -16.11 -3.75 -3.43
N CYS A 179 -15.88 -4.10 -2.17
CA CYS A 179 -14.56 -4.37 -1.62
C CYS A 179 -14.09 -5.76 -2.01
N GLU A 180 -12.78 -5.96 -2.04
CA GLU A 180 -12.18 -7.22 -2.46
C GLU A 180 -12.21 -8.23 -1.31
N LYS A 181 -12.72 -9.44 -1.53
CA LYS A 181 -12.61 -10.51 -0.52
C LYS A 181 -11.15 -10.96 -0.47
N ARG A 182 -10.54 -10.93 0.72
CA ARG A 182 -9.14 -11.32 0.92
C ARG A 182 -9.01 -12.27 2.10
N THR A 183 -8.06 -13.17 1.99
CA THR A 183 -7.62 -14.03 3.09
C THR A 183 -6.18 -13.67 3.41
N ILE A 184 -5.99 -13.08 4.59
CA ILE A 184 -4.67 -12.80 5.14
C ILE A 184 -4.18 -14.08 5.80
N ALA A 185 -3.15 -14.68 5.21
CA ALA A 185 -2.47 -15.81 5.83
C ALA A 185 -1.87 -15.30 7.15
N GLY A 186 -2.34 -15.85 8.27
CA GLY A 186 -1.66 -15.72 9.56
C GLY A 186 -0.43 -16.60 9.55
N GLY A 187 0.45 -16.43 8.58
CA GLY A 187 1.68 -17.22 8.51
C GLY A 187 2.49 -17.00 9.77
N ASN A 188 3.38 -17.95 10.06
CA ASN A 188 4.56 -17.64 10.85
C ASN A 188 5.26 -16.51 10.09
N ILE A 189 5.02 -15.26 10.49
CA ILE A 189 5.55 -14.10 9.80
C ILE A 189 7.06 -14.21 9.99
N ASN A 190 7.75 -14.70 8.96
CA ASN A 190 9.19 -14.61 8.90
C ASN A 190 9.47 -13.14 8.67
N HIS A 191 9.44 -12.37 9.76
CA HIS A 191 9.93 -11.02 9.77
C HIS A 191 11.34 -11.06 9.21
N ASP A 192 11.66 -10.10 8.35
CA ASP A 192 13.04 -9.89 7.97
C ASP A 192 13.86 -9.76 9.25
N GLN A 193 14.81 -10.68 9.44
CA GLN A 193 15.68 -10.69 10.62
C GLN A 193 16.76 -9.60 10.53
N SER A 194 16.80 -8.86 9.43
CA SER A 194 17.74 -7.78 9.20
C SER A 194 17.61 -6.66 10.23
N SER A 195 18.77 -6.12 10.61
CA SER A 195 18.87 -4.84 11.29
C SER A 195 18.93 -3.71 10.25
N PHE A 196 18.63 -2.47 10.64
CA PHE A 196 18.55 -1.35 9.71
C PHE A 196 19.48 -0.21 10.11
N ARG A 197 20.27 0.28 9.15
CA ARG A 197 21.13 1.46 9.30
C ARG A 197 20.50 2.68 8.64
N CYS A 198 20.19 3.69 9.45
CA CYS A 198 19.60 4.96 9.06
C CYS A 198 20.60 6.11 9.32
N GLY A 199 21.50 6.36 8.37
CA GLY A 199 22.58 7.33 8.59
C GLY A 199 23.56 6.85 9.67
N LYS A 200 23.67 7.57 10.78
CA LYS A 200 24.51 7.17 11.93
C LYS A 200 23.79 6.28 12.95
N MET A 201 22.46 6.12 12.81
CA MET A 201 21.67 5.29 13.71
C MET A 201 21.57 3.87 13.18
N VAL A 202 21.58 2.92 14.11
CA VAL A 202 21.34 1.50 13.87
C VAL A 202 20.14 1.10 14.71
N PHE A 203 19.23 0.35 14.10
CA PHE A 203 18.08 -0.26 14.75
C PHE A 203 18.19 -1.77 14.61
N HIS A 204 18.30 -2.45 15.74
CA HIS A 204 18.42 -3.90 15.77
C HIS A 204 17.05 -4.54 15.60
N ASN A 205 16.99 -5.72 14.97
CA ASN A 205 15.73 -6.41 14.77
C ASN A 205 14.99 -6.68 16.11
N SER A 206 15.74 -6.99 17.17
CA SER A 206 15.22 -7.17 18.53
C SER A 206 14.46 -5.93 19.06
N GLU A 207 14.81 -4.73 18.60
CA GLU A 207 14.14 -3.47 18.96
C GLU A 207 12.93 -3.18 18.06
N LEU A 208 12.96 -3.67 16.81
CA LEU A 208 11.94 -3.38 15.80
C LEU A 208 10.68 -4.23 15.99
N LEU A 209 10.83 -5.52 16.28
CA LEU A 209 9.69 -6.44 16.41
C LEU A 209 8.68 -6.03 17.50
N PRO A 210 9.09 -5.59 18.70
CA PRO A 210 8.14 -5.08 19.69
C PRO A 210 7.36 -3.84 19.21
N VAL A 211 8.01 -2.98 18.41
CA VAL A 211 7.36 -1.80 17.83
C VAL A 211 6.35 -2.20 16.75
N VAL A 212 6.68 -3.20 15.93
CA VAL A 212 5.76 -3.78 14.92
C VAL A 212 4.55 -4.41 15.59
N ASP A 213 4.73 -5.24 16.61
CA ASP A 213 3.61 -5.84 17.36
C ASP A 213 2.70 -4.77 17.98
N LYS A 214 3.30 -3.74 18.59
CA LYS A 214 2.56 -2.59 19.14
C LYS A 214 1.82 -1.82 18.04
N ALA A 215 2.45 -1.59 16.90
CA ALA A 215 1.84 -0.92 15.76
C ALA A 215 0.68 -1.75 15.20
N CYS A 216 0.84 -3.07 15.09
CA CYS A 216 -0.16 -4.03 14.63
C CYS A 216 -1.43 -3.99 15.48
N LYS A 217 -1.27 -4.06 16.81
CA LYS A 217 -2.38 -3.90 17.78
C LYS A 217 -3.10 -2.56 17.64
N ASN A 218 -2.41 -1.53 17.17
CA ASN A 218 -2.97 -0.20 16.95
C ASN A 218 -3.65 -0.02 15.59
N ILE A 219 -3.43 -0.90 14.59
CA ILE A 219 -4.12 -0.82 13.29
C ILE A 219 -5.64 -0.80 13.49
N MET A 220 -6.12 -1.63 14.42
CA MET A 220 -7.55 -1.78 14.74
C MET A 220 -8.09 -0.58 15.56
N LEU A 221 -7.21 0.24 16.12
CA LEU A 221 -7.57 1.38 16.94
C LEU A 221 -7.52 2.66 16.08
N HIS A 222 -8.49 2.82 15.18
CA HIS A 222 -8.58 3.99 14.26
C HIS A 222 -8.73 5.36 14.96
N LEU A 223 -8.72 5.40 16.29
CA LEU A 223 -8.60 6.63 17.08
C LEU A 223 -7.16 7.17 17.15
N LYS A 224 -6.16 6.36 16.78
CA LYS A 224 -4.76 6.74 16.81
C LYS A 224 -4.33 7.31 15.45
N LYS A 225 -3.46 8.33 15.50
CA LYS A 225 -2.84 8.92 14.30
C LYS A 225 -1.95 7.92 13.55
N TYR A 226 -1.43 6.92 14.26
CA TYR A 226 -0.58 5.87 13.72
C TYR A 226 -1.10 4.50 14.15
N PRO A 227 -0.89 3.45 13.34
CA PRO A 227 -0.19 3.49 12.05
C PRO A 227 -0.93 4.26 10.94
N MET A 228 -0.20 4.82 9.98
CA MET A 228 -0.72 5.64 8.88
C MET A 228 -0.29 5.05 7.54
N SER A 229 -1.13 5.13 6.51
CA SER A 229 -0.81 4.64 5.15
C SER A 229 0.45 5.31 4.59
N TYR A 230 1.27 4.52 3.88
CA TYR A 230 2.48 4.96 3.22
C TYR A 230 2.41 4.69 1.71
N GLU A 231 2.51 5.76 0.93
CA GLU A 231 2.42 5.75 -0.54
C GLU A 231 3.78 6.02 -1.22
N GLY A 232 4.88 5.79 -0.52
CA GLY A 232 6.22 6.00 -1.07
C GLY A 232 6.74 4.78 -1.82
N GLU A 233 8.06 4.55 -1.75
CA GLU A 233 8.71 3.50 -2.54
C GLU A 233 8.36 2.08 -2.04
N ASN A 234 8.37 1.11 -2.95
CA ASN A 234 8.10 -0.30 -2.63
C ASN A 234 9.24 -0.97 -1.86
N PHE A 235 8.90 -1.92 -0.98
CA PHE A 235 9.84 -2.76 -0.26
C PHE A 235 9.87 -4.18 -0.86
N GLN A 236 10.78 -5.02 -0.36
CA GLN A 236 10.83 -6.44 -0.76
C GLN A 236 9.56 -7.18 -0.31
N VAL A 237 9.03 -6.82 0.86
CA VAL A 237 7.74 -7.31 1.35
C VAL A 237 6.62 -6.65 0.55
N PRO A 238 5.65 -7.40 -0.01
CA PRO A 238 4.52 -6.83 -0.72
C PRO A 238 3.67 -5.88 0.14
N GLY A 239 3.32 -4.72 -0.42
CA GLY A 239 2.39 -3.76 0.18
C GLY A 239 0.91 -4.17 0.03
N PRO A 240 -0.04 -3.34 0.49
CA PRO A 240 0.11 -1.92 0.87
C PRO A 240 0.77 -1.71 2.24
N TYR A 241 1.39 -0.53 2.42
CA TYR A 241 2.23 -0.24 3.58
C TYR A 241 1.60 0.76 4.56
N LEU A 242 2.01 0.59 5.81
CA LEU A 242 1.73 1.44 6.95
C LEU A 242 3.05 1.88 7.58
N ILE A 243 3.09 3.11 8.07
CA ILE A 243 4.20 3.65 8.86
C ILE A 243 3.81 3.85 10.32
N TYR A 244 4.73 3.57 11.22
CA TYR A 244 4.58 3.79 12.66
C TYR A 244 5.85 4.44 13.25
N PRO A 245 5.73 5.45 14.15
CA PRO A 245 6.86 6.13 14.76
C PRO A 245 7.84 5.17 15.43
N LEU A 246 9.13 5.35 15.16
CA LEU A 246 10.22 4.61 15.77
C LEU A 246 11.08 5.56 16.61
N MET A 247 11.21 5.26 17.90
CA MET A 247 12.05 6.02 18.83
C MET A 247 13.10 5.09 19.41
N LYS A 248 14.35 5.54 19.44
CA LYS A 248 15.43 4.79 20.06
C LYS A 248 15.27 4.82 21.58
N ASP A 249 15.41 3.67 22.23
CA ASP A 249 15.42 3.49 23.69
C ASP A 249 14.14 3.94 24.43
N LYS A 250 13.08 4.30 23.70
CA LYS A 250 11.84 4.85 24.27
C LYS A 250 10.63 4.39 23.49
N GLU A 251 9.53 4.24 24.21
CA GLU A 251 8.25 4.05 23.56
C GLU A 251 7.70 5.36 22.95
N TYR A 252 6.99 5.24 21.83
CA TYR A 252 6.23 6.36 21.29
C TYR A 252 5.09 6.76 22.24
N ILE A 253 5.25 7.92 22.89
CA ILE A 253 4.20 8.62 23.62
C ILE A 253 3.63 9.70 22.69
N ARG A 254 2.30 9.83 22.66
CA ARG A 254 1.57 10.78 21.79
C ARG A 254 2.29 12.12 21.66
N GLY A 255 2.49 12.60 20.43
CA GLY A 255 3.05 13.92 20.18
C GLY A 255 3.96 13.94 18.97
N TRP A 256 5.24 14.23 19.18
CA TRP A 256 6.24 14.31 18.13
C TRP A 256 6.63 12.89 17.67
N PRO A 257 6.41 12.51 16.40
CA PRO A 257 6.65 11.14 15.93
C PRO A 257 8.14 10.79 15.75
N GLY A 258 9.06 11.71 16.07
CA GLY A 258 10.49 11.52 15.79
C GLY A 258 10.83 11.63 14.30
N LEU A 259 12.04 11.21 13.96
CA LEU A 259 12.56 11.23 12.58
C LEU A 259 12.47 9.86 11.89
N TYR A 260 12.30 8.79 12.65
CA TYR A 260 12.36 7.42 12.16
C TYR A 260 10.98 6.77 12.22
N PHE A 261 10.70 5.92 11.25
CA PHE A 261 9.45 5.19 11.18
C PHE A 261 9.74 3.76 10.76
N ILE A 262 9.09 2.79 11.40
CA ILE A 262 8.99 1.45 10.80
C ILE A 262 8.00 1.50 9.65
N VAL A 263 8.22 0.66 8.66
CA VAL A 263 7.26 0.36 7.60
C VAL A 263 6.83 -1.09 7.77
N MET A 264 5.54 -1.32 7.81
CA MET A 264 4.95 -2.66 7.88
C MET A 264 3.77 -2.77 6.93
N ASN A 265 3.38 -3.98 6.53
CA ASN A 265 2.14 -4.17 5.79
C ASN A 265 0.95 -4.45 6.76
N TYR A 266 -0.23 -4.70 6.20
CA TYR A 266 -1.44 -5.00 6.98
C TYR A 266 -1.44 -6.36 7.67
N ASP A 267 -0.54 -7.25 7.21
CA ASP A 267 -0.29 -8.54 7.84
C ASP A 267 0.73 -8.42 8.99
N CYS A 268 1.08 -7.18 9.35
CA CYS A 268 2.02 -6.85 10.41
C CYS A 268 3.45 -7.38 10.15
N VAL A 269 3.82 -7.58 8.88
CA VAL A 269 5.18 -7.92 8.48
C VAL A 269 6.01 -6.65 8.40
N LEU A 270 7.18 -6.65 9.04
CA LEU A 270 8.15 -5.56 8.94
C LEU A 270 8.70 -5.52 7.50
N ALA A 271 8.45 -4.43 6.80
CA ALA A 271 8.90 -4.20 5.43
C ALA A 271 10.22 -3.40 5.38
N GLY A 272 10.47 -2.56 6.39
CA GLY A 272 11.73 -1.81 6.50
C GLY A 272 11.66 -0.65 7.49
N VAL A 273 12.65 0.24 7.42
CA VAL A 273 12.72 1.46 8.24
C VAL A 273 12.93 2.68 7.34
N LEU A 274 12.29 3.80 7.69
CA LEU A 274 12.40 5.09 7.02
C LEU A 274 13.02 6.12 7.95
N MET A 275 13.80 7.03 7.38
CA MET A 275 14.23 8.29 7.98
C MET A 275 13.59 9.46 7.25
N THR A 276 12.99 10.40 7.98
CA THR A 276 12.52 11.67 7.42
C THR A 276 13.63 12.72 7.45
N ARG A 277 13.91 13.34 6.30
CA ARG A 277 14.83 14.47 6.15
C ARG A 277 14.05 15.74 5.85
N LYS A 278 14.41 16.83 6.52
CA LYS A 278 13.92 18.18 6.19
C LYS A 278 14.84 18.77 5.14
N LYS A 279 14.31 19.08 3.95
CA LYS A 279 15.01 19.83 2.93
C LYS A 279 14.46 21.25 2.92
N TYR A 280 15.31 22.20 3.28
CA TYR A 280 15.00 23.63 3.22
C TYR A 280 15.16 24.06 1.77
N ILE A 281 14.05 24.40 1.12
CA ILE A 281 14.08 24.91 -0.25
C ILE A 281 14.21 26.43 -0.14
N LEU A 282 15.33 26.97 -0.60
CA LEU A 282 15.52 28.41 -0.74
C LEU A 282 14.66 28.86 -1.93
N GLN A 283 13.53 29.52 -1.64
CA GLN A 283 12.78 30.23 -2.67
C GLN A 283 13.50 31.53 -2.97
N THR A 284 13.96 31.69 -4.21
CA THR A 284 14.76 32.85 -4.63
C THR A 284 14.01 34.18 -4.58
N ASN A 285 12.67 34.15 -4.53
CA ASN A 285 11.82 35.35 -4.62
C ASN A 285 10.87 35.55 -3.43
N SER A 286 11.00 34.79 -2.33
CA SER A 286 10.17 35.00 -1.13
C SER A 286 10.97 34.87 0.15
N ALA A 287 10.74 35.77 1.11
CA ALA A 287 11.33 35.69 2.45
C ALA A 287 10.83 34.48 3.26
N SER A 288 9.91 33.67 2.72
CA SER A 288 9.34 32.51 3.40
C SER A 288 10.13 31.23 3.08
N ARG A 289 10.68 30.59 4.12
CA ARG A 289 11.38 29.30 3.98
C ARG A 289 10.35 28.18 3.91
N LYS A 290 10.14 27.59 2.73
CA LYS A 290 9.33 26.37 2.58
C LYS A 290 10.16 25.17 3.02
N VAL A 291 9.68 24.45 4.04
CA VAL A 291 10.30 23.19 4.50
C VAL A 291 9.60 22.03 3.81
N SER A 292 10.33 21.32 2.95
CA SER A 292 9.88 20.06 2.38
C SER A 292 10.38 18.90 3.24
N LYS A 293 9.55 17.87 3.41
CA LYS A 293 9.93 16.63 4.09
C LYS A 293 10.01 15.52 3.06
N THR A 294 11.10 14.77 3.10
CA THR A 294 11.31 13.59 2.25
C THR A 294 11.60 12.40 3.14
N SER A 295 11.02 11.25 2.82
CA SER A 295 11.28 9.99 3.53
C SER A 295 12.29 9.20 2.72
N VAL A 296 13.33 8.70 3.37
CA VAL A 296 14.42 7.93 2.76
C VAL A 296 14.48 6.56 3.41
N LYS A 297 14.59 5.50 2.62
CA LYS A 297 14.77 4.13 3.13
C LYS A 297 16.11 3.97 3.83
N CYS A 298 16.08 3.22 4.92
CA CYS A 298 17.28 2.76 5.60
C CYS A 298 17.81 1.49 4.94
N VAL A 299 19.11 1.23 5.10
CA VAL A 299 19.77 0.08 4.51
C VAL A 299 19.67 -1.11 5.47
N ALA A 300 19.11 -2.21 4.99
CA ALA A 300 19.08 -3.48 5.72
C ALA A 300 20.48 -4.11 5.77
N PHE A 301 20.84 -4.74 6.88
CA PHE A 301 22.07 -5.53 7.01
C PHE A 301 21.85 -6.69 7.99
N GLN A 302 22.58 -7.78 7.78
CA GLN A 302 22.63 -8.91 8.69
C GLN A 302 23.91 -8.80 9.53
N LEU A 303 23.84 -9.20 10.80
CA LEU A 303 25.03 -9.38 11.62
C LEU A 303 25.55 -10.78 11.32
N ASP A 304 26.80 -10.87 10.90
CA ASP A 304 27.49 -12.16 10.85
C ASP A 304 27.72 -12.59 12.30
N GLU A 305 27.02 -13.66 12.73
CA GLU A 305 27.21 -14.29 14.04
C GLU A 305 28.54 -15.03 14.13
#